data_AF-L5LBA4-F1
#
_entry.id   AF-L5LBA4-F1
#
_cell.length_a   1.000
_cell.length_b   1.000
_cell.length_c   1.000
_cell.angle_alpha   90.00
_cell.angle_beta   90.00
_cell.angle_gamma   90.00
#
_symmetry.space_group_name_H-M   'P 1'
#
loop_
_entity.id
_entity.type
_entity.pdbx_description
1 polymer ?
#
loop_
_entity_poly.entity_id
_entity_poly.type
_entity_poly.pdbx_seq_one_letter_code
_entity_poly.pdbx_strand_id
1 'polypeptide(L)'
;MGAWLAPVDVQREHDPRFDTEYKSRGCSNQYLVTHKQSLEDMLEKHQTLAREGRLCQQEVQLRLSYVYDWSAPPSQCCQRKEGIP
;
A
#
# COMPACT_ATOMS: atom_id res chain seq x y z
N MET A 1 -0.87 7.40 17.45
CA MET A 1 -2.08 6.54 17.44
C MET A 1 -1.88 5.21 18.15
N GLY A 2 -0.89 4.38 17.77
CA GLY A 2 -0.70 3.04 18.36
C GLY A 2 -0.69 3.00 19.91
N ALA A 3 0.07 3.90 20.55
CA ALA A 3 0.13 4.00 22.01
C ALA A 3 -1.21 4.38 22.68
N TRP A 4 -2.00 5.25 22.05
CA TRP A 4 -3.31 5.66 22.59
C TRP A 4 -4.37 4.57 22.47
N LEU A 5 -4.25 3.71 21.45
CA LEU A 5 -5.13 2.56 21.28
C LEU A 5 -4.65 1.32 22.04
N ALA A 6 -3.45 1.34 22.63
CA ALA A 6 -2.88 0.20 23.34
C ALA A 6 -3.76 -0.33 24.51
N PRO A 7 -4.43 0.49 25.33
CA PRO A 7 -5.22 -0.02 26.45
C PRO A 7 -6.64 -0.48 26.05
N VAL A 8 -7.06 -0.28 24.80
CA VAL A 8 -8.37 -0.69 24.32
C VAL A 8 -8.26 -1.97 23.49
N ASP A 9 -9.16 -2.90 23.75
CA ASP A 9 -9.27 -4.16 23.02
C ASP A 9 -9.88 -3.90 21.64
N VAL A 10 -9.01 -3.76 20.64
CA VAL A 10 -9.39 -3.52 19.25
C VAL A 10 -8.61 -4.43 18.32
N GLN A 11 -9.32 -5.02 17.36
CA GLN A 11 -8.72 -5.80 16.29
C GLN A 11 -7.97 -4.87 15.34
N ARG A 12 -6.70 -5.21 15.07
CA ARG A 12 -5.85 -4.46 14.14
C ARG A 12 -5.50 -5.38 13.00
N GLU A 13 -5.88 -4.99 11.80
CA GLU A 13 -5.59 -5.75 10.59
C GLU A 13 -4.69 -4.93 9.67
N HIS A 14 -3.66 -5.59 9.14
CA HIS A 14 -2.80 -5.00 8.13
C HIS A 14 -3.37 -5.30 6.75
N ASP A 15 -3.81 -4.28 6.03
CA ASP A 15 -4.27 -4.38 4.64
C ASP A 15 -3.12 -4.03 3.67
N PRO A 16 -2.60 -5.00 2.89
CA PRO A 16 -1.51 -4.76 1.94
C PRO A 16 -1.82 -3.74 0.84
N ARG A 17 -3.09 -3.34 0.65
CA ARG A 17 -3.51 -2.30 -0.30
C ARG A 17 -3.18 -0.89 0.20
N PHE A 18 -2.70 -0.74 1.43
CA PHE A 18 -2.13 0.51 1.94
C PHE A 18 -0.61 0.50 1.72
N ASP A 19 -0.17 0.97 0.56
CA ASP A 19 1.25 1.08 0.24
C ASP A 19 1.88 2.29 0.94
N THR A 20 2.22 2.13 2.22
CA THR A 20 2.86 3.19 3.03
C THR A 20 4.29 2.85 3.43
N GLU A 21 4.95 1.92 2.72
CA GLU A 21 6.34 1.57 3.01
C GLU A 21 7.29 2.71 2.59
N TYR A 22 8.53 2.74 3.08
CA TYR A 22 9.48 3.85 2.83
C TYR A 22 9.88 4.07 1.35
N LYS A 23 9.52 3.15 0.45
CA LYS A 23 9.77 3.21 -0.99
C LYS A 23 8.50 2.83 -1.73
N SER A 24 8.19 3.60 -2.78
CA SER A 24 7.08 3.31 -3.67
C SER A 24 7.16 1.92 -4.27
N ARG A 25 6.02 1.24 -4.37
CA ARG A 25 5.86 -0.01 -5.13
C ARG A 25 5.51 0.22 -6.59
N GLY A 26 5.34 1.47 -7.01
CA GLY A 26 4.89 1.85 -8.35
C GLY A 26 3.41 2.25 -8.35
N CYS A 27 2.69 1.90 -9.41
CA CYS A 27 1.28 2.24 -9.58
C CYS A 27 0.47 0.95 -9.83
N SER A 28 -0.57 0.73 -9.03
CA SER A 28 -1.58 -0.30 -9.27
C SER A 28 -2.96 0.25 -8.94
N ASN A 29 -3.95 -0.12 -9.74
CA ASN A 29 -5.35 0.24 -9.52
C ASN A 29 -5.96 -0.51 -8.32
N GLN A 30 -5.24 -1.49 -7.76
CA GLN A 30 -5.67 -2.26 -6.59
C GLN A 30 -5.32 -1.57 -5.26
N TYR A 31 -4.39 -0.61 -5.25
CA TYR A 31 -4.03 0.12 -4.03
C TYR A 31 -5.11 1.12 -3.65
N LEU A 32 -5.44 1.17 -2.36
CA LEU A 32 -6.34 2.17 -1.77
C LEU A 32 -5.58 3.44 -1.40
N VAL A 33 -4.37 3.25 -0.87
CA VAL A 33 -3.44 4.31 -0.53
C VAL A 33 -2.10 3.96 -1.16
N THR A 34 -1.52 4.92 -1.88
CA THR A 34 -0.19 4.76 -2.49
C THR A 34 0.86 5.56 -1.73
N HIS A 35 2.12 5.13 -1.81
CA HIS A 35 3.26 5.83 -1.22
C HIS A 35 3.31 7.31 -1.66
N LYS A 36 4.07 8.16 -0.95
CA LYS A 36 4.25 9.60 -1.22
C LYS A 36 4.15 9.96 -2.71
N GLN A 37 3.25 10.86 -3.02
CA GLN A 37 2.96 11.38 -4.37
C GLN A 37 3.41 12.84 -4.48
N SER A 38 3.86 13.24 -5.66
CA SER A 38 3.99 14.65 -6.02
C SER A 38 2.61 15.28 -6.29
N LEU A 39 2.59 16.61 -6.45
CA LEU A 39 1.36 17.31 -6.82
C LEU A 39 0.90 16.89 -8.22
N GLU A 40 1.86 16.73 -9.13
CA GLU A 40 1.66 16.30 -10.50
C GLU A 40 1.07 14.88 -10.55
N ASP A 41 1.64 13.93 -9.79
CA ASP A 41 1.12 12.57 -9.72
C ASP A 41 -0.34 12.53 -9.24
N MET A 42 -0.69 13.33 -8.22
CA MET A 42 -2.05 13.38 -7.68
C MET A 42 -3.04 13.95 -8.70
N LEU A 43 -2.65 15.00 -9.43
CA LEU A 43 -3.48 15.59 -10.48
C LEU A 43 -3.70 14.60 -11.63
N GLU A 44 -2.64 13.93 -12.09
CA GLU A 44 -2.71 12.93 -13.16
C GLU A 44 -3.61 11.75 -12.75
N LYS A 45 -3.43 11.22 -11.54
CA LYS A 45 -4.26 10.12 -11.01
C LYS A 45 -5.73 10.52 -10.92
N HIS A 46 -6.02 11.72 -10.41
CA HIS A 46 -7.39 12.23 -10.33
C HIS A 46 -8.03 12.35 -11.72
N GLN A 47 -7.31 12.92 -12.70
CA GLN A 47 -7.81 13.05 -14.07
C GLN A 47 -8.03 11.68 -14.74
N THR A 48 -7.09 10.75 -14.57
CA THR A 48 -7.19 9.39 -15.12
C THR A 48 -8.37 8.65 -14.51
N LEU A 49 -8.56 8.76 -13.19
CA LEU A 49 -9.68 8.15 -12.48
C LEU A 49 -11.02 8.72 -12.96
N ALA A 50 -11.13 10.03 -13.13
CA ALA A 50 -12.33 10.69 -13.61
C ALA A 50 -12.68 10.33 -15.07
N ARG A 51 -11.67 10.14 -15.94
CA ARG A 51 -11.86 9.87 -17.37
C ARG A 51 -12.06 8.38 -17.67
N GLU A 52 -11.29 7.52 -17.02
CA GLU A 52 -11.14 6.11 -17.40
C GLU A 52 -11.60 5.14 -16.31
N GLY A 53 -11.95 5.63 -15.12
CA GLY A 53 -12.33 4.80 -13.99
C GLY A 53 -11.18 4.00 -13.37
N ARG A 54 -9.93 4.30 -13.76
CA ARG A 54 -8.71 3.65 -13.24
C ARG A 54 -7.69 4.70 -12.81
N LEU A 55 -6.91 4.38 -11.79
CA LEU A 55 -5.97 5.30 -11.16
C LEU A 55 -4.67 5.45 -11.98
N CYS A 56 -4.20 4.36 -12.60
CA CYS A 56 -2.95 4.28 -13.34
C CYS A 56 -3.21 4.16 -14.85
N GLN A 57 -2.54 4.98 -15.67
CA GLN A 57 -2.52 4.81 -17.12
C GLN A 57 -1.85 3.50 -17.54
N GLN A 58 -0.81 3.10 -16.81
CA GLN A 58 -0.16 1.80 -16.91
C GLN A 58 0.21 1.34 -15.51
N GLU A 59 -0.12 0.10 -15.17
CA GLU A 59 0.32 -0.49 -13.90
C GLU A 59 1.80 -0.86 -13.99
N VAL A 60 2.56 -0.51 -12.95
CA VAL A 60 3.99 -0.77 -12.86
C VAL A 60 4.29 -1.22 -11.44
N GLN A 61 4.96 -2.36 -11.29
CA GLN A 61 5.48 -2.83 -10.02
C GLN A 61 6.99 -2.61 -9.95
N LEU A 62 7.40 -1.62 -9.17
CA LEU A 62 8.81 -1.32 -8.91
C LEU A 62 9.37 -2.14 -7.74
N ARG A 63 8.49 -2.68 -6.89
CA ARG A 63 8.89 -3.41 -5.68
C ARG A 63 7.84 -4.43 -5.21
N LEU A 64 8.32 -5.61 -4.83
CA LEU A 64 7.51 -6.73 -4.35
C LEU A 64 6.84 -6.45 -3.00
N SER A 65 5.56 -6.79 -2.87
CA SER A 65 4.70 -6.63 -1.69
C SER A 65 4.86 -7.78 -0.70
N TYR A 66 4.36 -7.60 0.52
CA TYR A 66 4.35 -8.65 1.54
C TYR A 66 3.11 -8.50 2.43
N VAL A 67 2.64 -9.63 2.96
CA VAL A 67 1.75 -9.67 4.12
C VAL A 67 2.64 -9.83 5.35
N TYR A 68 2.39 -9.07 6.40
CA TYR A 68 3.10 -9.23 7.66
C TYR A 68 2.64 -10.51 8.35
N ASP A 69 3.53 -11.49 8.50
CA ASP A 69 3.30 -12.68 9.30
C ASP A 69 3.53 -12.38 10.78
N TRP A 70 2.44 -12.25 11.52
CA TRP A 70 2.45 -11.99 12.97
C TRP A 70 2.90 -13.19 13.80
N SER A 71 2.97 -14.40 13.23
CA SER A 71 3.44 -15.60 13.92
C SER A 71 4.97 -15.74 13.91
N ALA A 72 5.65 -14.98 13.04
CA ALA A 72 7.09 -15.02 12.86
C ALA A 72 7.79 -13.82 13.54
N PRO A 73 9.09 -13.95 13.89
CA PRO A 73 9.85 -12.81 14.40
C PRO A 73 9.99 -11.70 13.34
N PRO A 74 10.25 -10.43 13.73
CA PRO A 74 10.35 -9.31 12.79
C PRO A 74 11.41 -9.49 11.68
N SER A 75 12.44 -10.30 11.92
CA SER A 75 13.46 -10.63 10.91
C SER A 75 12.97 -11.60 9.82
N GLN A 76 11.83 -12.27 10.02
CA GLN A 76 11.27 -13.30 9.15
C GLN A 76 9.81 -13.04 8.76
N CYS A 77 9.17 -12.00 9.29
CA CYS A 77 7.75 -11.65 9.08
C CYS A 77 7.31 -11.49 7.63
N CYS A 78 8.24 -11.19 6.72
CA CYS A 78 7.92 -10.39 5.56
C CYS A 78 8.51 -11.00 4.28
N GLN A 79 7.93 -12.13 3.85
CA GLN A 79 8.29 -12.75 2.57
C GLN A 79 7.67 -11.97 1.41
N ARG A 80 8.53 -11.48 0.52
CA ARG A 80 8.13 -10.63 -0.61
C ARG A 80 7.61 -11.45 -1.78
N LYS A 81 6.47 -11.05 -2.32
CA LYS A 81 5.76 -11.69 -3.43
C LYS A 81 5.36 -10.65 -4.50
N GLU A 82 5.13 -11.14 -5.71
CA GLU A 82 4.64 -10.32 -6.82
C GLU A 82 3.18 -9.92 -6.59
N GLY A 83 2.78 -8.76 -7.13
CA GLY A 83 1.43 -8.21 -6.97
C GLY A 83 1.11 -7.71 -5.57
N ILE A 84 -0.19 -7.58 -5.28
CA ILE A 84 -0.73 -7.39 -3.93
C ILE A 84 -1.23 -8.76 -3.46
N PRO A 85 -0.62 -9.36 -2.42
CA PRO A 85 -0.96 -10.70 -1.95
C PRO A 85 -2.33 -10.81 -1.28
#